data_AF-A0A077ZGU9-F1
#
_entry.id   AF-A0A077ZGU9-F1
#
_cell.length_a   1.000
_cell.length_b   1.000
_cell.length_c   1.000
_cell.angle_alpha   90.00
_cell.angle_beta   90.00
_cell.angle_gamma   90.00
#
_symmetry.space_group_name_H-M   'P 1'
#
loop_
_entity.id
_entity.type
_entity.pdbx_description
1 polymer ?
#
loop_
_entity_poly.entity_id
_entity_poly.type
_entity_poly.pdbx_seq_one_letter_code
_entity_poly.pdbx_strand_id
1 'polypeptide(L)' 'TARQCEEFHHEDDYQLCSAIENEQTINLKPGMFAVFMPGEPHKPGCVVGEPGEIKKVVVKVKADLMA' A
#
# COMPACT_ATOMS: atom_id res chain seq x y z
N THR A 1 11.92 -2.15 2.26
CA THR A 1 11.67 -3.57 1.89
C THR A 1 10.75 -4.22 2.88
N ALA A 2 9.86 -5.13 2.47
CA ALA A 2 9.00 -5.87 3.39
C ALA A 2 9.84 -6.80 4.29
N ARG A 3 9.53 -6.86 5.59
CA ARG A 3 10.23 -7.69 6.58
C ARG A 3 9.22 -8.42 7.46
N GLN A 4 9.59 -9.61 7.94
CA GLN A 4 8.73 -10.46 8.78
C GLN A 4 7.40 -10.78 8.04
N CYS A 5 7.52 -11.33 6.83
CA CYS A 5 6.38 -11.59 5.97
C CYS A 5 5.66 -12.89 6.33
N GLU A 6 4.34 -12.86 6.19
CA GLU A 6 3.47 -14.03 6.28
C GLU A 6 3.45 -14.79 4.94
N GLU A 7 2.61 -15.83 4.83
CA GLU A 7 2.40 -16.54 3.57
C GLU A 7 1.77 -15.64 2.50
N PHE A 8 2.05 -15.95 1.23
CA PHE A 8 1.47 -15.22 0.11
C PHE A 8 0.03 -15.68 -0.13
N HIS A 9 -0.92 -14.75 -0.21
CA HIS A 9 -2.31 -15.01 -0.51
C HIS A 9 -2.56 -14.90 -2.01
N HIS A 10 -2.53 -16.05 -2.70
CA HIS A 10 -2.59 -16.11 -4.16
C HIS A 10 -3.92 -15.63 -4.77
N GLU A 11 -5.05 -15.85 -4.10
CA GLU A 11 -6.37 -15.49 -4.62
C GLU A 11 -6.58 -13.97 -4.66
N ASP A 12 -6.07 -13.26 -3.64
CA ASP A 12 -6.24 -11.82 -3.46
C ASP A 12 -4.99 -10.99 -3.84
N ASP A 13 -3.92 -11.65 -4.28
CA ASP A 13 -2.66 -11.04 -4.75
C ASP A 13 -2.01 -10.10 -3.71
N TYR A 14 -1.76 -10.62 -2.50
CA TYR A 14 -1.03 -9.88 -1.47
C TYR A 14 -0.19 -10.75 -0.55
N GLN A 15 0.77 -10.12 0.13
CA GLN A 15 1.50 -10.69 1.25
C GLN A 15 1.53 -9.66 2.39
N LEU A 16 1.22 -10.08 3.61
CA LEU A 16 1.30 -9.22 4.79
C LEU A 16 2.71 -9.27 5.40
N CYS A 17 3.10 -8.18 6.02
CA CYS A 17 4.37 -8.05 6.73
C CYS A 17 4.18 -7.14 7.95
N SER A 18 4.88 -7.43 9.05
CA SER A 18 4.78 -6.62 10.28
C SER A 18 5.79 -5.47 10.34
N ALA A 19 6.75 -5.41 9.41
CA ALA A 19 7.75 -4.33 9.37
C ALA A 19 8.11 -3.94 7.93
N ILE A 20 8.32 -2.64 7.71
CA ILE A 20 8.86 -2.08 6.47
C ILE A 20 10.23 -1.48 6.78
N GLU A 21 11.28 -2.07 6.20
CA GLU A 21 12.63 -1.54 6.30
C GLU A 21 12.75 -0.22 5.54
N ASN A 22 13.33 0.80 6.19
CA ASN A 22 13.50 2.16 5.69
C ASN A 22 12.18 2.82 5.26
N GLU A 23 11.14 2.65 6.08
CA GLU A 23 9.82 3.20 5.77
C GLU A 23 9.82 4.74 5.63
N GLN A 24 8.95 5.22 4.75
CA GLN A 24 8.67 6.63 4.55
C GLN A 24 7.16 6.86 4.68
N THR A 25 6.80 8.06 5.13
CA THR A 25 5.40 8.48 5.26
C THR A 25 5.03 9.49 4.19
N ILE A 26 3.93 9.24 3.49
CA ILE A 26 3.37 10.16 2.49
C ILE A 26 1.96 10.56 2.94
N ASN A 27 1.75 11.86 3.14
CA ASN A 27 0.44 12.41 3.49
C ASN A 27 -0.31 12.81 2.22
N LEU A 28 -1.26 11.96 1.78
CA LEU A 28 -2.06 12.20 0.59
C LEU A 28 -3.24 13.15 0.89
N LYS A 29 -3.41 14.16 0.04
CA LYS A 29 -4.56 15.08 0.04
C LYS A 29 -5.52 14.74 -1.12
N PRO A 30 -6.79 15.20 -1.09
CA PRO A 30 -7.71 14.99 -2.20
C PRO A 30 -7.09 15.40 -3.54
N GLY A 31 -7.22 14.53 -4.56
CA GLY A 31 -6.64 14.72 -5.89
C GLY A 31 -5.23 14.16 -6.07
N MET A 32 -4.53 13.79 -4.99
CA MET A 32 -3.24 13.10 -5.06
C MET A 32 -3.44 11.59 -5.24
N PHE A 33 -2.46 10.93 -5.87
CA PHE A 33 -2.39 9.48 -6.00
C PHE A 33 -0.99 8.97 -5.68
N ALA A 34 -0.90 7.69 -5.34
CA ALA A 34 0.34 6.95 -5.23
C ALA A 34 0.21 5.66 -6.03
N VAL A 35 1.28 5.25 -6.71
CA VAL A 35 1.39 3.97 -7.41
C VAL A 35 2.35 3.12 -6.61
N PHE A 36 1.96 1.88 -6.31
CA PHE A 36 2.82 0.89 -5.68
C PHE A 36 2.96 -0.30 -6.63
N MET A 37 4.18 -0.55 -7.07
CA MET A 37 4.52 -1.67 -7.95
C MET A 37 4.58 -2.98 -7.14
N PRO A 38 4.48 -4.15 -7.79
CA PRO A 38 4.71 -5.42 -7.12
C PRO A 38 6.03 -5.43 -6.33
N GLY A 39 5.97 -5.83 -5.06
CA GLY A 39 7.11 -5.86 -4.15
C GLY A 39 7.35 -4.56 -3.35
N GLU A 40 6.64 -3.47 -3.64
CA GLU A 40 6.72 -2.22 -2.86
C GLU A 40 5.74 -2.27 -1.65
N PRO A 41 6.23 -2.50 -0.42
CA PRO A 41 5.36 -2.59 0.74
C PRO A 41 4.74 -1.23 1.08
N HIS A 42 3.45 -1.23 1.43
CA HIS A 42 2.73 -0.02 1.77
C HIS A 42 1.63 -0.29 2.79
N LYS A 43 1.43 0.68 3.71
CA LYS A 43 0.43 0.62 4.77
C LYS A 43 -0.55 1.79 4.64
N PRO A 44 -1.68 1.62 3.92
CA PRO A 44 -2.71 2.65 3.84
C PRO A 44 -3.55 2.72 5.12
N GLY A 45 -4.32 3.80 5.30
CA GLY A 45 -5.25 3.94 6.43
C GLY A 45 -4.60 4.41 7.75
N CYS A 46 -3.36 4.88 7.70
CA CYS A 46 -2.72 5.53 8.84
C CYS A 46 -3.40 6.86 9.19
N VAL A 47 -3.64 7.11 10.48
CA VAL A 47 -4.27 8.34 10.98
C VAL A 47 -3.29 9.51 10.87
N VAL A 48 -3.80 10.66 10.42
CA VAL A 48 -3.08 11.95 10.42
C VAL A 48 -3.88 12.94 11.25
N GLY A 49 -3.40 13.27 12.45
CA GLY A 49 -4.16 14.07 13.41
C GLY A 49 -5.15 13.20 14.19
N GLU A 50 -6.43 13.28 13.82
CA GLU A 50 -7.52 12.54 14.47
C GLU A 50 -8.12 11.46 13.54
N PRO A 51 -8.63 10.34 14.08
CA PRO A 51 -9.34 9.35 13.28
C PRO A 51 -10.60 9.94 12.64
N GLY A 52 -10.89 9.55 11.40
CA GLY A 52 -12.07 10.00 10.69
C GLY A 52 -12.33 9.20 9.41
N GLU A 53 -13.52 9.37 8.86
CA GLU A 53 -13.89 8.75 7.59
C GLU A 53 -13.23 9.49 6.42
N ILE A 54 -12.70 8.72 5.46
CA ILE A 54 -12.15 9.23 4.20
C ILE A 54 -12.78 8.50 3.02
N LYS A 55 -12.82 9.15 1.85
CA LYS A 55 -13.17 8.50 0.58
C LYS A 55 -11.92 8.31 -0.26
N LYS A 56 -11.68 7.08 -0.71
CA LYS A 56 -10.58 6.73 -1.62
C LYS A 56 -11.01 5.62 -2.56
N VAL A 57 -10.23 5.42 -3.62
CA VAL A 57 -10.30 4.26 -4.51
C VAL A 57 -8.91 3.62 -4.60
N VAL A 58 -8.88 2.31 -4.84
CA VAL A 58 -7.67 1.58 -5.23
C VAL A 58 -7.96 0.99 -6.60
N VAL A 59 -7.18 1.38 -7.60
CA VAL A 59 -7.27 0.81 -8.94
C VAL A 59 -6.23 -0.29 -9.05
N LYS A 60 -6.66 -1.50 -9.39
CA LYS A 60 -5.78 -2.66 -9.61
C LYS A 60 -5.48 -2.77 -11.10
N VAL A 61 -4.21 -2.72 -11.47
CA VAL A 61 -3.72 -2.83 -12.84
C VAL A 61 -2.76 -4.00 -12.90
N LYS A 62 -2.90 -4.88 -13.89
CA LYS A 62 -1.93 -5.97 -14.10
C LYS A 62 -0.56 -5.38 -14.42
N ALA A 63 0.47 -5.82 -13.69
CA ALA A 63 1.83 -5.29 -13.80
C ALA A 63 2.36 -5.36 -15.24
N ASP A 64 2.06 -6.45 -15.98
CA ASP A 64 2.47 -6.63 -17.37
C ASP A 64 1.94 -5.57 -18.37
N LEU A 65 0.95 -4.75 -17.95
CA LEU A 65 0.44 -3.63 -18.74
C LEU A 65 1.17 -2.31 -18.47
N MET A 66 2.05 -2.29 -17.46
CA MET A 66 2.86 -1.14 -17.08
C MET A 66 4.26 -1.34 -17.68
N ALA A 67 4.63 -0.47 -18.63
CA ALA A 67 5.92 -0.51 -19.33
C ALA A 67 7.10 -0.06 -18.45
#